data_AF-A0A0A0RVB2-F1
#
_entry.id   AF-A0A0A0RVB2-F1
#
_cell.length_a   1.000
_cell.length_b   1.000
_cell.length_c   1.000
_cell.angle_alpha   90.00
_cell.angle_beta   90.00
_cell.angle_gamma   90.00
#
_symmetry.space_group_name_H-M   'P 1'
#
loop_
_entity.id
_entity.type
_entity.pdbx_description
1 polymer ?
#
loop_
_entity_poly.entity_id
_entity_poly.type
_entity_poly.pdbx_seq_one_letter_code
_entity_poly.pdbx_strand_id
1 'polypeptide(L)'
;MSICFISFVFLLVFSFLLMFLSIYFLLNGYIIFVEWEILTLNSSSILMTILLDWMSLIFMSFVLMISSMVILYSDYYMHGDVNLNRFIWLVLLFVLSMMFLIISPNMISILLGWDGLGLVSYCLVIYYQNFSSANAGMLTALSNRIGDVYLLLVISWMLNFGSWNYIFYLDFYKVDFCMLVIVIMIVMAALTKSAQIPFSSWLPAAMAAPTPVSALVHSSTLVTAGVYLLIRFSVSFSGYVCSLLLFISGMTMFMAGLGANFEYDLKSIIALSTLSQLGLMMSILSLGYVDLAFFHLLMHALFKALLFMCAGVFIHCMKDSQDIRYMGNLSYQMPYTSTCLMISNFSLCGTPFLAGFYSKDLMLEMVSMNYLNLFGYFLFYLSTGLTVCYSFRLFYYVMYGEFNLNSFYFMSEDNSIIMISMFFLVMMVIFGGSFFSWILFSNPKLVILPYFLKFMVIVVSLIGGFMGFELSKLSLGNNLISMKFMFMINFFGNMWFMPYLFTYGICYYPLILGYNSYKFFDCGWNEYFGGQGLFYVFMFISKLNQIWQFNNLKMFMMLFIIWFILFFTIYF
;
A
#
# COMPACT_ATOMS: atom_id res chain seq x y z
N MET A 1 33.95 5.76 -5.76
CA MET A 1 32.59 5.67 -6.31
C MET A 1 31.60 5.73 -5.16
N SER A 2 30.57 6.59 -5.24
CA SER A 2 29.51 6.59 -4.23
C SER A 2 28.76 5.26 -4.27
N ILE A 3 28.24 4.82 -3.12
CA ILE A 3 27.43 3.59 -3.03
C ILE A 3 26.19 3.72 -3.94
N CYS A 4 25.64 4.93 -4.09
CA CYS A 4 24.58 5.26 -5.04
C CYS A 4 24.94 4.85 -6.47
N PHE A 5 26.12 5.24 -6.96
CA PHE A 5 26.50 4.95 -8.35
C PHE A 5 26.72 3.45 -8.59
N ILE A 6 27.36 2.75 -7.64
CA ILE A 6 27.59 1.29 -7.75
C ILE A 6 26.25 0.54 -7.78
N SER A 7 25.36 0.86 -6.84
CA SER A 7 24.04 0.22 -6.75
C SER A 7 23.14 0.56 -7.95
N PHE A 8 23.19 1.80 -8.45
CA PHE A 8 22.53 2.18 -9.70
C PHE A 8 22.94 1.29 -10.86
N VAL A 9 24.25 1.18 -11.15
CA VAL A 9 24.76 0.42 -12.29
C VAL A 9 24.37 -1.06 -12.15
N PHE A 10 24.50 -1.63 -10.95
CA PHE A 10 24.13 -3.02 -10.70
C PHE A 10 22.64 -3.30 -10.98
N LEU A 11 21.74 -2.49 -10.40
CA LEU A 11 20.29 -2.67 -10.58
C LEU A 11 19.85 -2.43 -12.03
N LEU A 12 20.46 -1.47 -12.71
CA LEU A 12 20.14 -1.16 -14.11
C LEU A 12 20.58 -2.28 -15.05
N VAL A 13 21.78 -2.85 -14.88
CA VAL A 13 22.21 -4.00 -15.70
C VAL A 13 21.29 -5.20 -15.47
N PHE A 14 20.94 -5.48 -14.20
CA PHE A 14 20.06 -6.61 -13.88
C PHE A 14 18.63 -6.40 -14.42
N SER A 15 18.12 -5.16 -14.41
CA SER A 15 16.79 -4.86 -14.96
C SER A 15 16.71 -5.12 -16.47
N PHE A 16 17.72 -4.71 -17.24
CA PHE A 16 17.76 -4.98 -18.68
C PHE A 16 17.86 -6.47 -18.98
N LEU A 17 18.68 -7.22 -18.24
CA LEU A 17 18.78 -8.67 -18.40
C LEU A 17 17.42 -9.36 -18.17
N LEU A 18 16.71 -8.98 -17.12
CA LEU A 18 15.37 -9.52 -16.83
C LEU A 18 14.35 -9.10 -17.88
N MET A 19 14.44 -7.87 -18.40
CA MET A 19 13.56 -7.43 -19.48
C MET A 19 13.73 -8.32 -20.72
N PHE A 20 14.96 -8.62 -21.15
CA PHE A 20 15.21 -9.51 -22.29
C PHE A 20 14.73 -10.94 -22.02
N LEU A 21 14.99 -11.47 -20.83
CA LEU A 21 14.50 -12.80 -20.43
C LEU A 21 12.96 -12.84 -20.44
N SER A 22 12.31 -11.76 -20.01
CA SER A 22 10.86 -11.67 -19.94
C SER A 22 10.20 -11.72 -21.33
N ILE A 23 10.79 -11.03 -22.31
CA ILE A 23 10.34 -11.07 -23.71
C ILE A 23 10.54 -12.47 -24.31
N TYR A 24 11.68 -13.11 -24.01
CA TYR A 24 11.92 -14.49 -24.45
C TYR A 24 10.90 -15.48 -23.86
N PHE A 25 10.51 -15.32 -22.59
CA PHE A 25 9.52 -16.19 -21.93
C PHE A 25 8.12 -15.94 -22.49
N LEU A 26 7.79 -14.67 -22.77
CA LEU A 26 6.51 -14.31 -23.37
C LEU A 26 6.35 -14.91 -24.78
N LEU A 27 7.36 -14.78 -25.64
CA LEU A 27 7.30 -15.27 -27.03
C LEU A 27 7.18 -16.79 -27.11
N ASN A 28 7.86 -17.52 -26.22
CA ASN A 28 7.87 -18.99 -26.25
C ASN A 28 6.86 -19.63 -25.28
N GLY A 29 6.20 -18.85 -24.42
CA GLY A 29 5.28 -19.35 -23.40
C GLY A 29 5.96 -20.18 -22.30
N TYR A 30 7.22 -19.90 -21.96
CA TYR A 30 7.96 -20.67 -20.95
C TYR A 30 7.58 -20.25 -19.53
N ILE A 31 7.39 -21.27 -18.67
CA ILE A 31 7.18 -21.15 -17.23
C ILE A 31 8.19 -22.08 -16.56
N ILE A 32 9.04 -21.54 -15.68
CA ILE A 32 10.05 -22.32 -14.95
C ILE A 32 9.71 -22.32 -13.45
N PHE A 33 9.59 -23.52 -12.88
CA PHE A 33 9.52 -23.74 -11.45
C PHE A 33 10.86 -24.25 -10.93
N VAL A 34 11.42 -23.57 -9.94
CA VAL A 34 12.56 -24.06 -9.17
C VAL A 34 12.09 -24.28 -7.74
N GLU A 35 12.12 -25.52 -7.28
CA GLU A 35 11.68 -25.90 -5.94
C GLU A 35 12.88 -26.27 -5.07
N TRP A 36 12.94 -25.71 -3.86
CA TRP A 36 13.89 -26.10 -2.83
C TRP A 36 13.16 -26.56 -1.57
N GLU A 37 13.30 -27.83 -1.21
CA GLU A 37 12.67 -28.41 -0.04
C GLU A 37 13.44 -28.04 1.24
N ILE A 38 12.77 -27.31 2.15
CA ILE A 38 13.37 -26.88 3.42
C ILE A 38 13.13 -27.94 4.49
N LEU A 39 11.88 -28.39 4.64
CA LEU A 39 11.46 -29.25 5.75
C LEU A 39 10.26 -30.10 5.37
N THR A 40 10.28 -31.40 5.70
CA THR A 40 9.14 -32.30 5.61
C THR A 40 8.57 -32.62 7.00
N LEU A 41 7.29 -32.35 7.24
CA LEU A 41 6.56 -32.72 8.46
C LEU A 41 5.29 -33.49 8.11
N ASN A 42 5.16 -34.73 8.59
CA ASN A 42 3.94 -35.55 8.52
C ASN A 42 3.14 -35.35 7.20
N SER A 43 3.76 -35.68 6.06
CA SER A 43 3.23 -35.55 4.68
C SER A 43 3.15 -34.15 4.07
N SER A 44 3.34 -33.08 4.84
CA SER A 44 3.45 -31.70 4.32
C SER A 44 4.92 -31.29 4.14
N SER A 45 5.31 -30.89 2.93
CA SER A 45 6.63 -30.36 2.61
C SER A 45 6.62 -28.83 2.55
N ILE A 46 7.42 -28.16 3.38
CA ILE A 46 7.68 -26.73 3.30
C ILE A 46 8.73 -26.51 2.20
N LEU A 47 8.30 -25.96 1.07
CA LEU A 47 9.12 -25.72 -0.12
C LEU A 47 9.36 -24.21 -0.29
N MET A 48 10.59 -23.78 -0.54
CA MET A 48 10.84 -22.48 -1.17
C MET A 48 10.74 -22.66 -2.68
N THR A 49 9.68 -22.14 -3.27
CA THR A 49 9.44 -22.22 -4.71
C THR A 49 9.72 -20.86 -5.37
N ILE A 50 10.36 -20.90 -6.54
CA ILE A 50 10.69 -19.74 -7.37
C ILE A 50 9.99 -19.94 -8.71
N LEU A 51 9.06 -19.05 -9.03
CA LEU A 51 8.35 -19.02 -10.31
C LEU A 51 8.88 -17.90 -11.21
N LEU A 52 9.40 -18.33 -12.36
CA LEU A 52 9.84 -17.44 -13.43
C LEU A 52 8.87 -17.56 -14.61
N ASP A 53 7.94 -16.62 -14.67
CA ASP A 53 6.99 -16.41 -15.75
C ASP A 53 7.29 -15.08 -16.43
N TRP A 54 6.71 -14.86 -17.61
CA TRP A 54 6.74 -13.55 -18.24
C TRP A 54 6.22 -12.43 -17.29
N MET A 55 5.13 -12.67 -16.54
CA MET A 55 4.59 -11.67 -15.61
C MET A 55 5.55 -11.32 -14.47
N SER A 56 6.18 -12.33 -13.83
CA SER A 56 7.11 -12.07 -12.72
C SER A 56 8.38 -11.39 -13.22
N LEU A 57 8.92 -11.81 -14.37
CA LEU A 57 10.13 -11.22 -14.95
C LEU A 57 9.92 -9.78 -15.44
N ILE A 58 8.80 -9.47 -16.11
CA ILE A 58 8.50 -8.09 -16.52
C ILE A 58 8.37 -7.22 -15.28
N PHE A 59 7.57 -7.61 -14.30
CA PHE A 59 7.35 -6.76 -13.13
C PHE A 59 8.65 -6.53 -12.34
N MET A 60 9.45 -7.58 -12.18
CA MET A 60 10.78 -7.51 -11.57
C MET A 60 11.70 -6.53 -12.30
N SER A 61 11.74 -6.57 -13.64
CA SER A 61 12.55 -5.65 -14.44
C SER A 61 12.14 -4.19 -14.22
N PHE A 62 10.84 -3.88 -14.15
CA PHE A 62 10.36 -2.53 -13.90
C PHE A 62 10.69 -2.03 -12.48
N VAL A 63 10.54 -2.88 -11.47
CA VAL A 63 10.89 -2.52 -10.07
C VAL A 63 12.38 -2.19 -9.96
N LEU A 64 13.24 -2.99 -10.59
CA LEU A 64 14.69 -2.75 -10.60
C LEU A 64 15.07 -1.51 -11.42
N MET A 65 14.39 -1.30 -12.54
CA MET A 65 14.61 -0.13 -13.37
C MET A 65 14.23 1.17 -12.63
N ILE A 66 13.04 1.23 -12.03
CA ILE A 66 12.59 2.39 -11.25
C ILE A 66 13.52 2.61 -10.04
N SER A 67 13.87 1.55 -9.31
CA SER A 67 14.77 1.68 -8.16
C SER A 67 16.16 2.18 -8.53
N SER A 68 16.71 1.77 -9.67
CA SER A 68 17.99 2.29 -10.16
C SER A 68 17.93 3.83 -10.36
N MET A 69 16.86 4.34 -10.99
CA MET A 69 16.68 5.77 -11.22
C MET A 69 16.44 6.55 -9.93
N VAL A 70 15.69 5.97 -8.98
CA VAL A 70 15.44 6.58 -7.67
C VAL A 70 16.73 6.65 -6.83
N ILE A 71 17.61 5.65 -6.92
CA ILE A 71 18.89 5.69 -6.20
C ILE A 71 19.78 6.79 -6.76
N LEU A 72 19.87 6.95 -8.09
CA LEU A 72 20.57 8.11 -8.67
C LEU A 72 19.97 9.44 -8.22
N TYR A 73 18.65 9.54 -8.20
CA TYR A 73 17.94 10.72 -7.70
C TYR A 73 18.25 10.99 -6.22
N SER A 74 18.37 9.96 -5.38
CA SER A 74 18.65 10.10 -3.96
C SER A 74 20.05 10.66 -3.65
N ASP A 75 21.04 10.45 -4.53
CA ASP A 75 22.39 11.00 -4.38
C ASP A 75 22.37 12.55 -4.38
N TYR A 76 21.48 13.14 -5.19
CA TYR A 76 21.25 14.58 -5.18
C TYR A 76 20.32 15.01 -4.05
N TYR A 77 19.15 14.40 -3.94
CA TYR A 77 18.10 14.89 -3.05
C TYR A 77 18.52 14.82 -1.57
N MET A 78 19.28 13.80 -1.19
CA MET A 78 19.81 13.61 0.17
C MET A 78 21.25 14.12 0.29
N HIS A 79 21.68 15.02 -0.60
CA HIS A 79 23.03 15.56 -0.53
C HIS A 79 23.20 16.40 0.74
N GLY A 80 24.17 16.02 1.59
CA GLY A 80 24.42 16.66 2.88
C GLY A 80 23.91 15.87 4.09
N ASP A 81 23.11 14.82 3.89
CA ASP A 81 22.67 13.94 4.97
C ASP A 81 23.78 12.97 5.39
N VAL A 82 24.10 12.96 6.70
CA VAL A 82 25.15 12.09 7.28
C VAL A 82 24.80 10.60 7.13
N ASN A 83 23.51 10.25 7.13
CA ASN A 83 23.01 8.87 7.14
C ASN A 83 22.64 8.33 5.74
N LEU A 84 23.11 8.96 4.66
CA LEU A 84 22.83 8.57 3.28
C LEU A 84 23.17 7.08 3.00
N ASN A 85 24.26 6.56 3.55
CA ASN A 85 24.61 5.14 3.39
C ASN A 85 23.54 4.21 4.00
N ARG A 86 23.05 4.53 5.20
CA ARG A 86 21.98 3.76 5.86
C ARG A 86 20.70 3.80 5.03
N PHE A 87 20.38 4.96 4.48
CA PHE A 87 19.22 5.14 3.61
C PHE A 87 19.28 4.20 2.39
N ILE A 88 20.42 4.14 1.70
CA ILE A 88 20.57 3.26 0.52
C ILE A 88 20.46 1.78 0.90
N TRP A 89 21.04 1.35 2.02
CA TRP A 89 20.88 -0.03 2.50
C TRP A 89 19.42 -0.40 2.77
N LEU A 90 18.64 0.51 3.36
CA LEU A 90 17.21 0.31 3.56
C LEU A 90 16.46 0.22 2.21
N VAL A 91 16.80 1.07 1.24
CA VAL A 91 16.19 1.00 -0.11
C VAL A 91 16.53 -0.32 -0.81
N LEU A 92 17.77 -0.81 -0.71
CA LEU A 92 18.16 -2.10 -1.29
C LEU A 92 17.45 -3.27 -0.60
N LEU A 93 17.29 -3.23 0.74
CA LEU A 93 16.54 -4.26 1.47
C LEU A 93 15.06 -4.26 1.07
N PHE A 94 14.50 -3.08 0.83
CA PHE A 94 13.14 -2.93 0.31
C PHE A 94 12.99 -3.54 -1.09
N VAL A 95 13.94 -3.27 -2.01
CA VAL A 95 13.92 -3.88 -3.35
C VAL A 95 14.00 -5.40 -3.23
N LEU A 96 14.91 -5.92 -2.39
CA LEU A 96 15.09 -7.35 -2.19
C LEU A 96 13.82 -8.04 -1.64
N SER A 97 13.11 -7.45 -0.68
CA SER A 97 11.86 -8.01 -0.16
C SER A 97 10.75 -8.02 -1.22
N MET A 98 10.69 -7.00 -2.08
CA MET A 98 9.77 -6.99 -3.22
C MET A 98 10.06 -8.13 -4.20
N MET A 99 11.34 -8.39 -4.49
CA MET A 99 11.75 -9.47 -5.40
C MET A 99 11.29 -10.83 -4.88
N PHE A 100 11.42 -11.10 -3.59
CA PHE A 100 10.94 -12.34 -2.99
C PHE A 100 9.42 -12.49 -3.07
N LEU A 101 8.66 -11.40 -2.93
CA LEU A 101 7.20 -11.44 -3.10
C LEU A 101 6.82 -11.75 -4.55
N ILE A 102 7.51 -11.15 -5.55
CA ILE A 102 7.16 -11.32 -6.96
C ILE A 102 7.39 -12.76 -7.44
N ILE A 103 8.48 -13.37 -6.99
CA ILE A 103 8.97 -14.68 -7.42
C ILE A 103 8.18 -15.84 -6.79
N SER A 104 7.61 -15.64 -5.59
CA SER A 104 7.10 -16.74 -4.78
C SER A 104 5.69 -17.21 -5.16
N PRO A 105 5.50 -18.50 -5.50
CA PRO A 105 4.19 -19.13 -5.65
C PRO A 105 3.75 -19.92 -4.40
N ASN A 106 4.52 -19.88 -3.30
CA ASN A 106 4.14 -20.45 -2.01
C ASN A 106 3.69 -19.35 -1.03
N MET A 107 2.56 -19.55 -0.34
CA MET A 107 2.04 -18.65 0.69
C MET A 107 3.02 -18.35 1.83
N ILE A 108 3.83 -19.32 2.27
CA ILE A 108 4.84 -19.11 3.32
C ILE A 108 5.94 -18.16 2.82
N SER A 109 6.42 -18.37 1.59
CA SER A 109 7.44 -17.49 1.01
C SER A 109 6.91 -16.10 0.70
N ILE A 110 5.62 -15.96 0.34
CA ILE A 110 4.97 -14.66 0.19
C ILE A 110 4.99 -13.90 1.51
N LEU A 111 4.71 -14.56 2.64
CA LEU A 111 4.75 -13.92 3.97
C LEU A 111 6.12 -13.29 4.25
N LEU A 112 7.23 -13.96 3.91
CA LEU A 112 8.58 -13.43 4.10
C LEU A 112 8.79 -12.12 3.32
N GLY A 113 8.39 -12.08 2.04
CA GLY A 113 8.46 -10.86 1.24
C GLY A 113 7.51 -9.78 1.74
N TRP A 114 6.29 -10.16 2.12
CA TRP A 114 5.21 -9.28 2.57
C TRP A 114 5.54 -8.56 3.90
N ASP A 115 6.00 -9.32 4.90
CA ASP A 115 6.45 -8.78 6.19
C ASP A 115 7.73 -7.96 6.02
N GLY A 116 8.66 -8.44 5.18
CA GLY A 116 9.88 -7.71 4.84
C GLY A 116 9.59 -6.32 4.26
N LEU A 117 8.64 -6.23 3.32
CA LEU A 117 8.16 -4.95 2.78
C LEU A 117 7.54 -4.07 3.87
N GLY A 118 6.73 -4.65 4.76
CA GLY A 118 6.11 -3.94 5.89
C GLY A 118 7.14 -3.32 6.83
N LEU A 119 8.11 -4.11 7.29
CA LEU A 119 9.13 -3.67 8.25
C LEU A 119 10.04 -2.60 7.65
N VAL A 120 10.53 -2.80 6.42
CA VAL A 120 11.42 -1.81 5.78
C VAL A 120 10.68 -0.51 5.49
N SER A 121 9.41 -0.59 5.06
CA SER A 121 8.60 0.62 4.85
C SER A 121 8.44 1.43 6.13
N TYR A 122 8.24 0.77 7.28
CA TYR A 122 8.20 1.43 8.58
C TYR A 122 9.51 2.15 8.90
N CYS A 123 10.66 1.49 8.69
CA CYS A 123 11.97 2.09 8.92
C CYS A 123 12.23 3.31 8.01
N LEU A 124 11.75 3.27 6.75
CA LEU A 124 11.90 4.37 5.80
C LEU A 124 10.97 5.56 6.13
N VAL A 125 9.75 5.31 6.63
CA VAL A 125 8.81 6.38 7.03
C VAL A 125 9.34 7.14 8.27
N ILE A 126 9.99 6.46 9.21
CA ILE A 126 10.52 7.06 10.45
C ILE A 126 11.94 7.62 10.27
N TYR A 127 12.43 7.78 9.04
CA TYR A 127 13.80 8.22 8.78
C TYR A 127 14.18 9.52 9.52
N TYR A 128 13.31 10.53 9.51
CA TYR A 128 13.55 11.82 10.17
C TYR A 128 13.26 11.85 11.70
N GLN A 129 12.73 10.77 12.28
CA GLN A 129 12.46 10.63 13.73
C GLN A 129 11.65 11.76 14.40
N ASN A 130 10.88 12.54 13.64
CA ASN A 130 9.95 13.56 14.15
C ASN A 130 8.68 12.92 14.70
N PHE A 131 7.99 13.56 15.66
CA PHE A 131 6.72 13.08 16.20
C PHE A 131 5.66 12.79 15.12
N SER A 132 5.56 13.66 14.12
CA SER A 132 4.67 13.45 12.96
C SER A 132 5.04 12.19 12.18
N SER A 133 6.33 11.99 11.89
CA SER A 133 6.82 10.80 11.18
C SER A 133 6.69 9.52 12.00
N ALA A 134 6.87 9.58 13.32
CA ALA A 134 6.70 8.43 14.22
C ALA A 134 5.23 7.99 14.28
N ASN A 135 4.30 8.95 14.40
CA ASN A 135 2.86 8.68 14.38
C ASN A 135 2.42 8.10 13.03
N ALA A 136 2.87 8.70 11.93
CA ALA A 136 2.62 8.18 10.59
C ALA A 136 3.16 6.75 10.43
N GLY A 137 4.41 6.51 10.84
CA GLY A 137 5.04 5.19 10.79
C GLY A 137 4.26 4.15 11.58
N MET A 138 3.86 4.44 12.81
CA MET A 138 3.07 3.50 13.62
C MET A 138 1.71 3.18 12.98
N LEU A 139 1.04 4.17 12.41
CA LEU A 139 -0.22 3.97 11.69
C LEU A 139 -0.02 3.04 10.46
N THR A 140 1.07 3.22 9.70
CA THR A 140 1.39 2.32 8.57
C THR A 140 1.75 0.89 9.01
N ALA A 141 2.48 0.72 10.12
CA ALA A 141 2.85 -0.61 10.60
C ALA A 141 1.65 -1.39 11.12
N LEU A 142 0.79 -0.75 11.92
CA LEU A 142 -0.39 -1.39 12.48
C LEU A 142 -1.41 -1.78 11.40
N SER A 143 -1.66 -0.91 10.42
CA SER A 143 -2.58 -1.21 9.32
C SER A 143 -2.08 -2.38 8.46
N ASN A 144 -0.78 -2.46 8.19
CA ASN A 144 -0.19 -3.58 7.46
C ASN A 144 -0.26 -4.90 8.24
N ARG A 145 -0.08 -4.88 9.56
CA ARG A 145 -0.14 -6.07 10.42
C ARG A 145 -1.50 -6.76 10.40
N ILE A 146 -2.58 -6.02 10.14
CA ILE A 146 -3.92 -6.61 9.92
C ILE A 146 -3.89 -7.54 8.70
N GLY A 147 -3.21 -7.14 7.62
CA GLY A 147 -3.03 -7.98 6.43
C GLY A 147 -2.21 -9.23 6.71
N ASP A 148 -1.13 -9.10 7.50
CA ASP A 148 -0.27 -10.23 7.86
C ASP A 148 -1.04 -11.31 8.63
N VAL A 149 -1.96 -10.91 9.53
CA VAL A 149 -2.85 -11.85 10.24
C VAL A 149 -3.72 -12.63 9.27
N TYR A 150 -4.29 -11.99 8.24
CA TYR A 150 -5.06 -12.70 7.22
C TYR A 150 -4.21 -13.67 6.40
N LEU A 151 -2.96 -13.33 6.07
CA LEU A 151 -2.04 -14.25 5.40
C LEU A 151 -1.67 -15.44 6.28
N LEU A 152 -1.46 -15.25 7.58
CA LEU A 152 -1.24 -16.36 8.53
C LEU A 152 -2.46 -17.27 8.61
N LEU A 153 -3.68 -16.72 8.62
CA LEU A 153 -4.91 -17.51 8.54
C LEU A 153 -4.98 -18.30 7.23
N VAL A 154 -4.59 -17.71 6.09
CA VAL A 154 -4.53 -18.44 4.81
C VAL A 154 -3.54 -19.60 4.87
N ILE A 155 -2.34 -19.39 5.43
CA ILE A 155 -1.35 -20.47 5.61
C ILE A 155 -1.93 -21.62 6.44
N SER A 156 -2.71 -21.30 7.48
CA SER A 156 -3.38 -22.32 8.30
C SER A 156 -4.49 -23.07 7.55
N TRP A 157 -5.28 -22.37 6.71
CA TRP A 157 -6.37 -22.99 5.94
C TRP A 157 -5.87 -23.79 4.72
N MET A 158 -4.76 -23.38 4.10
CA MET A 158 -4.14 -24.11 2.98
C MET A 158 -3.62 -25.50 3.37
N LEU A 159 -3.40 -25.76 4.66
CA LEU A 159 -3.05 -27.10 5.16
C LEU A 159 -4.10 -28.16 4.79
N ASN A 160 -5.36 -27.78 4.58
CA ASN A 160 -6.42 -28.69 4.14
C ASN A 160 -6.12 -29.31 2.75
N PHE A 161 -5.34 -28.62 1.90
CA PHE A 161 -4.92 -29.13 0.59
C PHE A 161 -3.59 -29.90 0.63
N GLY A 162 -2.93 -29.97 1.78
CA GLY A 162 -1.67 -30.71 2.00
C GLY A 162 -0.40 -29.98 1.58
N SER A 163 -0.49 -28.89 0.81
CA SER A 163 0.67 -28.04 0.48
C SER A 163 0.30 -26.56 0.38
N TRP A 164 1.31 -25.69 0.45
CA TRP A 164 1.14 -24.23 0.40
C TRP A 164 1.39 -23.61 -1.00
N ASN A 165 1.72 -24.43 -2.00
CA ASN A 165 1.89 -24.00 -3.38
C ASN A 165 0.51 -23.76 -4.00
N TYR A 166 0.07 -22.50 -4.07
CA TYR A 166 -1.32 -22.21 -4.45
C TYR A 166 -1.60 -22.44 -5.95
N ILE A 167 -0.60 -22.30 -6.81
CA ILE A 167 -0.77 -22.29 -8.28
C ILE A 167 -1.43 -23.57 -8.78
N PHE A 168 -1.08 -24.72 -8.21
CA PHE A 168 -1.65 -25.99 -8.63
C PHE A 168 -3.11 -26.18 -8.20
N TYR A 169 -3.61 -25.44 -7.21
CA TYR A 169 -4.95 -25.63 -6.64
C TYR A 169 -5.99 -24.62 -7.14
N LEU A 170 -5.57 -23.45 -7.62
CA LEU A 170 -6.47 -22.35 -8.00
C LEU A 170 -7.55 -22.79 -8.99
N ASP A 171 -7.17 -23.58 -9.98
CA ASP A 171 -8.06 -23.97 -11.08
C ASP A 171 -8.97 -25.14 -10.70
N PHE A 172 -8.43 -26.15 -10.01
CA PHE A 172 -9.17 -27.35 -9.66
C PHE A 172 -10.20 -27.12 -8.55
N TYR A 173 -9.87 -26.31 -7.54
CA TYR A 173 -10.71 -26.12 -6.35
C TYR A 173 -11.51 -24.81 -6.34
N LYS A 174 -11.76 -24.21 -7.52
CA LYS A 174 -12.46 -22.93 -7.64
C LYS A 174 -13.84 -22.87 -6.97
N VAL A 175 -14.55 -24.00 -6.94
CA VAL A 175 -15.93 -24.08 -6.41
C VAL A 175 -15.97 -24.39 -4.91
N ASP A 176 -14.86 -24.88 -4.34
CA ASP A 176 -14.85 -25.38 -2.98
C ASP A 176 -14.99 -24.27 -1.94
N PHE A 177 -15.74 -24.54 -0.88
CA PHE A 177 -15.93 -23.60 0.22
C PHE A 177 -14.62 -23.21 0.90
N CYS A 178 -13.70 -24.16 1.09
CA CYS A 178 -12.39 -23.88 1.67
C CYS A 178 -11.61 -22.86 0.82
N MET A 179 -11.67 -23.01 -0.51
CA MET A 179 -11.01 -22.09 -1.41
C MET A 179 -11.68 -20.70 -1.40
N LEU A 180 -13.01 -20.64 -1.33
CA LEU A 180 -13.73 -19.36 -1.17
C LEU A 180 -13.28 -18.60 0.09
N VAL A 181 -13.14 -19.29 1.22
CA VAL A 181 -12.65 -18.69 2.47
C VAL A 181 -11.22 -18.16 2.30
N ILE A 182 -10.33 -18.96 1.69
CA ILE A 182 -8.95 -18.54 1.40
C ILE A 182 -8.93 -17.28 0.54
N VAL A 183 -9.72 -17.26 -0.54
CA VAL A 183 -9.81 -16.11 -1.45
C VAL A 183 -10.31 -14.86 -0.72
N ILE A 184 -11.33 -14.97 0.14
CA ILE A 184 -11.83 -13.84 0.93
C ILE A 184 -10.73 -13.30 1.86
N MET A 185 -10.01 -14.17 2.56
CA MET A 185 -8.92 -13.76 3.45
C MET A 185 -7.76 -13.10 2.67
N ILE A 186 -7.43 -13.63 1.49
CA ILE A 186 -6.44 -13.04 0.58
C ILE A 186 -6.87 -11.66 0.09
N VAL A 187 -8.14 -11.51 -0.29
CA VAL A 187 -8.71 -10.21 -0.68
C VAL A 187 -8.58 -9.22 0.47
N MET A 188 -8.93 -9.61 1.69
CA MET A 188 -8.76 -8.75 2.86
C MET A 188 -7.30 -8.36 3.10
N ALA A 189 -6.35 -9.29 2.98
CA ALA A 189 -4.93 -8.99 3.05
C ALA A 189 -4.49 -7.98 1.98
N ALA A 190 -4.90 -8.19 0.73
CA ALA A 190 -4.56 -7.31 -0.39
C ALA A 190 -5.17 -5.91 -0.25
N LEU A 191 -6.40 -5.78 0.28
CA LEU A 191 -7.04 -4.49 0.54
C LEU A 191 -6.24 -3.63 1.54
N THR A 192 -5.56 -4.24 2.51
CA THR A 192 -4.73 -3.51 3.49
C THR A 192 -3.52 -2.83 2.83
N LYS A 193 -2.70 -3.57 2.06
CA LYS A 193 -1.52 -3.05 1.36
C LYS A 193 -1.85 -2.15 0.18
N SER A 194 -2.97 -2.40 -0.52
CA SER A 194 -3.41 -1.55 -1.64
C SER A 194 -4.20 -0.31 -1.19
N ALA A 195 -4.24 -0.04 0.13
CA ALA A 195 -4.89 1.11 0.76
C ALA A 195 -6.35 1.33 0.35
N GLN A 196 -7.10 0.26 0.11
CA GLN A 196 -8.52 0.37 -0.23
C GLN A 196 -9.36 0.66 1.03
N ILE A 197 -10.55 1.23 0.88
CA ILE A 197 -11.51 1.45 1.98
C ILE A 197 -11.79 0.06 2.59
N PRO A 198 -11.68 -0.11 3.92
CA PRO A 198 -11.53 0.92 4.96
C PRO A 198 -10.12 1.47 5.21
N PHE A 199 -9.06 0.74 4.84
CA PHE A 199 -7.67 1.01 5.22
C PHE A 199 -6.98 2.09 4.35
N SER A 200 -7.68 3.11 3.86
CA SER A 200 -7.10 4.13 2.98
C SER A 200 -6.27 5.20 3.68
N SER A 201 -6.48 5.40 4.98
CA SER A 201 -5.91 6.52 5.74
C SER A 201 -4.39 6.50 5.89
N TRP A 202 -3.74 5.34 5.76
CA TRP A 202 -2.30 5.22 6.02
C TRP A 202 -1.43 5.72 4.88
N LEU A 203 -1.89 5.62 3.62
CA LEU A 203 -1.09 5.99 2.45
C LEU A 203 -0.77 7.50 2.40
N PRO A 204 -1.75 8.41 2.61
CA PRO A 204 -1.47 9.85 2.68
C PRO A 204 -0.58 10.22 3.87
N ALA A 205 -0.79 9.58 5.02
CA ALA A 205 0.03 9.81 6.21
C ALA A 205 1.50 9.39 5.99
N ALA A 206 1.74 8.34 5.20
CA ALA A 206 3.09 7.85 4.89
C ALA A 206 3.94 8.86 4.09
N MET A 207 3.34 9.90 3.51
CA MET A 207 4.05 10.94 2.75
C MET A 207 4.92 11.88 3.60
N ALA A 208 4.94 11.67 4.93
CA ALA A 208 5.97 12.22 5.81
C ALA A 208 7.39 11.72 5.48
N ALA A 209 7.51 10.61 4.75
CA ALA A 209 8.77 10.07 4.27
C ALA A 209 9.49 11.01 3.28
N PRO A 210 10.83 10.90 3.14
CA PRO A 210 11.58 11.66 2.14
C PRO A 210 11.10 11.35 0.70
N THR A 211 11.25 12.31 -0.22
CA THR A 211 10.68 12.20 -1.58
C THR A 211 11.14 10.96 -2.38
N PRO A 212 12.40 10.48 -2.28
CA PRO A 212 12.82 9.27 -3.00
C PRO A 212 12.08 8.03 -2.50
N VAL A 213 11.72 7.97 -1.21
CA VAL A 213 10.93 6.87 -0.64
C VAL A 213 9.51 6.91 -1.17
N SER A 214 8.88 8.07 -1.23
CA SER A 214 7.53 8.18 -1.82
C SER A 214 7.51 7.78 -3.30
N ALA A 215 8.56 8.11 -4.06
CA ALA A 215 8.68 7.70 -5.46
C ALA A 215 8.78 6.18 -5.62
N LEU A 216 9.53 5.49 -4.76
CA LEU A 216 9.74 4.04 -4.85
C LEU A 216 8.67 3.26 -4.09
N VAL A 217 8.60 3.42 -2.77
CA VAL A 217 7.81 2.58 -1.85
C VAL A 217 6.32 2.78 -2.08
N HIS A 218 5.85 4.02 -2.03
CA HIS A 218 4.42 4.31 -1.98
C HIS A 218 3.75 4.41 -3.35
N SER A 219 4.52 4.52 -4.43
CA SER A 219 3.96 4.73 -5.77
C SER A 219 4.03 3.49 -6.68
N SER A 220 5.12 2.72 -6.60
CA SER A 220 5.44 1.70 -7.62
C SER A 220 5.60 0.28 -7.09
N THR A 221 5.72 0.06 -5.78
CA THR A 221 6.16 -1.25 -5.23
C THR A 221 5.30 -1.77 -4.08
N LEU A 222 5.19 -1.05 -2.95
CA LEU A 222 4.48 -1.56 -1.78
C LEU A 222 2.97 -1.67 -2.03
N VAL A 223 2.39 -0.62 -2.60
CA VAL A 223 0.94 -0.54 -2.79
C VAL A 223 0.48 -1.44 -3.94
N THR A 224 1.35 -1.64 -4.93
CA THR A 224 1.14 -2.58 -6.04
C THR A 224 1.30 -4.04 -5.63
N ALA A 225 2.00 -4.35 -4.54
CA ALA A 225 2.18 -5.74 -4.08
C ALA A 225 0.84 -6.42 -3.75
N GLY A 226 -0.12 -5.69 -3.16
CA GLY A 226 -1.47 -6.20 -2.92
C GLY A 226 -2.23 -6.50 -4.21
N VAL A 227 -2.13 -5.61 -5.21
CA VAL A 227 -2.76 -5.81 -6.53
C VAL A 227 -2.10 -6.98 -7.26
N TYR A 228 -0.77 -7.09 -7.23
CA TYR A 228 -0.02 -8.20 -7.84
C TYR A 228 -0.38 -9.55 -7.21
N LEU A 229 -0.54 -9.61 -5.89
CA LEU A 229 -0.99 -10.83 -5.21
C LEU A 229 -2.37 -11.24 -5.74
N LEU A 230 -3.31 -10.30 -5.89
CA LEU A 230 -4.62 -10.60 -6.46
C LEU A 230 -4.60 -10.97 -7.93
N ILE A 231 -3.67 -10.41 -8.72
CA ILE A 231 -3.45 -10.82 -10.12
C ILE A 231 -3.09 -12.30 -10.18
N ARG A 232 -2.29 -12.81 -9.24
CA ARG A 232 -1.94 -14.25 -9.20
C ARG A 232 -3.08 -15.14 -8.72
N PHE A 233 -3.94 -14.65 -7.82
CA PHE A 233 -5.10 -15.39 -7.32
C PHE A 233 -6.36 -15.24 -8.17
N SER A 234 -6.34 -14.43 -9.24
CA SER A 234 -7.54 -14.00 -9.96
C SER A 234 -8.37 -15.15 -10.54
N VAL A 235 -7.73 -16.26 -10.91
CA VAL A 235 -8.44 -17.41 -11.52
C VAL A 235 -9.44 -18.04 -10.54
N SER A 236 -9.13 -17.99 -9.24
CA SER A 236 -9.96 -18.53 -8.17
C SER A 236 -11.13 -17.62 -7.75
N PHE A 237 -11.26 -16.42 -8.31
CA PHE A 237 -12.34 -15.52 -7.92
C PHE A 237 -13.71 -16.05 -8.33
N SER A 238 -14.62 -16.04 -7.35
CA SER A 238 -16.04 -16.28 -7.53
C SER A 238 -16.77 -14.96 -7.85
N GLY A 239 -17.93 -15.04 -8.50
CA GLY A 239 -18.71 -13.86 -8.86
C GLY A 239 -19.09 -12.97 -7.65
N TYR A 240 -19.31 -13.57 -6.48
CA TYR A 240 -19.57 -12.84 -5.24
C TYR A 240 -18.36 -11.99 -4.82
N VAL A 241 -17.16 -12.58 -4.80
CA VAL A 241 -15.92 -11.88 -4.46
C VAL A 241 -15.66 -10.75 -5.45
N CYS A 242 -15.84 -11.00 -6.76
CA CYS A 242 -15.73 -9.97 -7.79
C CYS A 242 -16.68 -8.78 -7.53
N SER A 243 -17.94 -9.05 -7.19
CA SER A 243 -18.93 -7.99 -6.93
C SER A 243 -18.57 -7.13 -5.70
N LEU A 244 -18.08 -7.75 -4.63
CA LEU A 244 -17.60 -7.06 -3.44
C LEU A 244 -16.36 -6.22 -3.76
N LEU A 245 -15.37 -6.80 -4.46
CA LEU A 245 -14.15 -6.11 -4.83
C LEU A 245 -14.45 -4.90 -5.72
N LEU A 246 -15.35 -5.06 -6.69
CA LEU A 246 -15.79 -3.97 -7.57
C LEU A 246 -16.42 -2.81 -6.79
N PHE A 247 -17.27 -3.10 -5.81
CA PHE A 247 -17.90 -2.07 -5.00
C PHE A 247 -16.88 -1.31 -4.13
N ILE A 248 -16.01 -2.04 -3.44
CA ILE A 248 -14.99 -1.44 -2.56
C ILE A 248 -14.02 -0.58 -3.38
N SER A 249 -13.54 -1.10 -4.52
CA SER A 249 -12.60 -0.41 -5.40
C SER A 249 -13.22 0.75 -6.19
N GLY A 250 -14.50 0.68 -6.53
CA GLY A 250 -15.23 1.81 -7.12
C GLY A 250 -15.38 2.97 -6.14
N MET A 251 -15.69 2.67 -4.88
CA MET A 251 -15.81 3.67 -3.83
C MET A 251 -14.46 4.32 -3.48
N THR A 252 -13.36 3.56 -3.46
CA THR A 252 -12.02 4.13 -3.22
C THR A 252 -11.60 5.06 -4.33
N MET A 253 -11.85 4.68 -5.59
CA MET A 253 -11.55 5.51 -6.75
C MET A 253 -12.23 6.86 -6.65
N PHE A 254 -13.51 6.87 -6.30
CA PHE A 254 -14.31 8.08 -6.13
C PHE A 254 -13.87 8.93 -4.93
N MET A 255 -13.73 8.32 -3.75
CA MET A 255 -13.28 9.01 -2.53
C MET A 255 -11.91 9.66 -2.73
N ALA A 256 -10.95 8.95 -3.31
CA ALA A 256 -9.61 9.46 -3.54
C ALA A 256 -9.59 10.60 -4.58
N GLY A 257 -10.38 10.47 -5.65
CA GLY A 257 -10.52 11.51 -6.68
C GLY A 257 -11.13 12.80 -6.13
N LEU A 258 -12.12 12.71 -5.23
CA LEU A 258 -12.68 13.87 -4.55
C LEU A 258 -11.69 14.50 -3.56
N GLY A 259 -11.02 13.69 -2.74
CA GLY A 259 -10.04 14.19 -1.76
C GLY A 259 -8.90 14.97 -2.43
N ALA A 260 -8.40 14.47 -3.57
CA ALA A 260 -7.31 15.13 -4.31
C ALA A 260 -7.68 16.54 -4.80
N ASN A 261 -8.97 16.80 -5.05
CA ASN A 261 -9.44 18.12 -5.47
C ASN A 261 -9.48 19.15 -4.34
N PHE A 262 -9.41 18.73 -3.07
CA PHE A 262 -9.43 19.65 -1.92
C PHE A 262 -8.10 19.74 -1.18
N GLU A 263 -7.23 18.75 -1.31
CA GLU A 263 -5.87 18.78 -0.75
C GLU A 263 -4.97 19.83 -1.42
N TYR A 264 -4.03 20.42 -0.69
CA TYR A 264 -3.10 21.44 -1.21
C TYR A 264 -1.63 21.00 -1.20
N ASP A 265 -1.27 19.98 -0.42
CA ASP A 265 0.10 19.47 -0.41
C ASP A 265 0.40 18.67 -1.69
N LEU A 266 1.50 19.03 -2.37
CA LEU A 266 1.87 18.40 -3.64
C LEU A 266 2.03 16.87 -3.52
N LYS A 267 2.67 16.39 -2.45
CA LYS A 267 2.83 14.95 -2.20
C LYS A 267 1.50 14.25 -1.92
N SER A 268 0.59 14.87 -1.16
CA SER A 268 -0.70 14.26 -0.80
C SER A 268 -1.62 14.14 -2.02
N ILE A 269 -1.59 15.11 -2.94
CA ILE A 269 -2.32 15.03 -4.21
C ILE A 269 -1.77 13.89 -5.09
N ILE A 270 -0.45 13.74 -5.19
CA ILE A 270 0.15 12.64 -5.95
C ILE A 270 -0.18 11.29 -5.29
N ALA A 271 -0.17 11.22 -3.95
CA ALA A 271 -0.57 10.06 -3.17
C ALA A 271 -2.04 9.66 -3.41
N LEU A 272 -2.97 10.60 -3.28
CA LEU A 272 -4.40 10.37 -3.54
C LEU A 272 -4.67 9.96 -4.98
N SER A 273 -3.91 10.51 -5.93
CA SER A 273 -4.02 10.08 -7.31
C SER A 273 -3.46 8.67 -7.53
N THR A 274 -2.47 8.18 -6.77
CA THR A 274 -2.10 6.74 -6.79
C THR A 274 -3.24 5.87 -6.25
N LEU A 275 -3.86 6.29 -5.14
CA LEU A 275 -4.98 5.57 -4.55
C LEU A 275 -6.15 5.43 -5.53
N SER A 276 -6.46 6.49 -6.29
CA SER A 276 -7.50 6.44 -7.32
C SER A 276 -7.17 5.43 -8.43
N GLN A 277 -5.93 5.37 -8.91
CA GLN A 277 -5.52 4.46 -9.98
C GLN A 277 -5.45 3.00 -9.51
N LEU A 278 -5.09 2.77 -8.25
CA LEU A 278 -5.14 1.44 -7.64
C LEU A 278 -6.58 0.94 -7.50
N GLY A 279 -7.52 1.80 -7.11
CA GLY A 279 -8.96 1.49 -7.19
C GLY A 279 -9.39 1.11 -8.61
N LEU A 280 -8.87 1.81 -9.62
CA LEU A 280 -9.10 1.48 -11.03
C LEU A 280 -8.52 0.12 -11.43
N MET A 281 -7.29 -0.21 -11.03
CA MET A 281 -6.70 -1.54 -11.28
C MET A 281 -7.52 -2.67 -10.64
N MET A 282 -7.92 -2.48 -9.38
CA MET A 282 -8.67 -3.47 -8.60
C MET A 282 -10.07 -3.72 -9.15
N SER A 283 -10.73 -2.67 -9.63
CA SER A 283 -12.06 -2.74 -10.23
C SER A 283 -12.07 -3.39 -11.62
N ILE A 284 -10.93 -3.46 -12.31
CA ILE A 284 -10.80 -4.12 -13.62
C ILE A 284 -10.41 -5.58 -13.44
N LEU A 285 -9.59 -5.85 -12.45
CA LEU A 285 -9.30 -7.19 -11.99
C LEU A 285 -10.57 -7.90 -11.50
N SER A 286 -11.50 -7.20 -10.84
CA SER A 286 -12.81 -7.79 -10.47
C SER A 286 -13.69 -8.11 -11.67
N LEU A 287 -13.54 -7.39 -12.79
CA LEU A 287 -14.24 -7.66 -14.04
C LEU A 287 -13.63 -8.83 -14.84
N GLY A 288 -12.54 -9.42 -14.35
CA GLY A 288 -11.87 -10.57 -14.96
C GLY A 288 -10.79 -10.22 -15.99
N TYR A 289 -10.46 -8.93 -16.18
CA TYR A 289 -9.43 -8.50 -17.15
C TYR A 289 -8.04 -8.39 -16.52
N VAL A 290 -7.45 -9.53 -16.21
CA VAL A 290 -6.16 -9.65 -15.49
C VAL A 290 -5.00 -8.99 -16.26
N ASP A 291 -4.85 -9.27 -17.55
CA ASP A 291 -3.76 -8.72 -18.36
C ASP A 291 -3.81 -7.19 -18.46
N LEU A 292 -5.02 -6.60 -18.45
CA LEU A 292 -5.20 -5.15 -18.50
C LEU A 292 -4.82 -4.49 -17.17
N ALA A 293 -5.24 -5.10 -16.06
CA ALA A 293 -4.86 -4.63 -14.74
C ALA A 293 -3.33 -4.69 -14.56
N PHE A 294 -2.69 -5.78 -15.00
CA PHE A 294 -1.23 -5.91 -14.97
C PHE A 294 -0.52 -4.89 -15.88
N PHE A 295 -1.00 -4.70 -17.11
CA PHE A 295 -0.45 -3.71 -18.02
C PHE A 295 -0.55 -2.29 -17.44
N HIS A 296 -1.70 -1.91 -16.89
CA HIS A 296 -1.84 -0.60 -16.25
C HIS A 296 -0.96 -0.44 -15.02
N LEU A 297 -0.77 -1.49 -14.22
CA LEU A 297 0.14 -1.48 -13.08
C LEU A 297 1.57 -1.12 -13.50
N LEU A 298 2.07 -1.70 -14.61
CA LEU A 298 3.40 -1.39 -15.15
C LEU A 298 3.51 0.08 -15.61
N MET A 299 2.54 0.55 -16.39
CA MET A 299 2.56 1.93 -16.89
C MET A 299 2.41 2.95 -15.76
N HIS A 300 1.56 2.65 -14.78
CA HIS A 300 1.36 3.48 -13.59
C HIS A 300 2.64 3.64 -12.77
N ALA A 301 3.40 2.56 -12.57
CA ALA A 301 4.66 2.62 -11.85
C ALA A 301 5.64 3.61 -12.51
N LEU A 302 5.72 3.65 -13.84
CA LEU A 302 6.60 4.57 -14.57
C LEU A 302 6.21 6.04 -14.39
N PHE A 303 4.97 6.41 -14.73
CA PHE A 303 4.60 7.83 -14.71
C PHE A 303 4.45 8.38 -13.29
N LYS A 304 4.10 7.54 -12.30
CA LYS A 304 4.06 7.97 -10.90
C LYS A 304 5.44 8.18 -10.31
N ALA A 305 6.41 7.32 -10.62
CA ALA A 305 7.79 7.54 -10.22
C ALA A 305 8.30 8.89 -10.77
N LEU A 306 8.01 9.18 -12.05
CA LEU A 306 8.35 10.45 -12.67
C LEU A 306 7.68 11.65 -11.98
N LEU A 307 6.39 11.57 -11.66
CA LEU A 307 5.67 12.63 -10.92
C LEU A 307 6.30 12.93 -9.56
N PHE A 308 6.62 11.89 -8.78
CA PHE A 308 7.21 12.07 -7.45
C PHE A 308 8.64 12.63 -7.50
N MET A 309 9.46 12.26 -8.49
CA MET A 309 10.80 12.87 -8.63
C MET A 309 10.72 14.33 -9.07
N CYS A 310 9.84 14.67 -10.02
CA CYS A 310 9.64 16.07 -10.43
C CYS A 310 9.14 16.91 -9.24
N ALA A 311 8.16 16.40 -8.49
CA ALA A 311 7.67 17.03 -7.28
C ALA A 311 8.77 17.19 -6.22
N GLY A 312 9.66 16.21 -6.08
CA GLY A 312 10.78 16.29 -5.15
C GLY A 312 11.81 17.35 -5.51
N VAL A 313 12.10 17.55 -6.81
CA VAL A 313 12.95 18.66 -7.27
C VAL A 313 12.29 20.01 -6.95
N PHE A 314 10.99 20.16 -7.20
CA PHE A 314 10.27 21.38 -6.81
C PHE A 314 10.36 21.61 -5.31
N ILE A 315 10.04 20.62 -4.47
CA ILE A 315 10.09 20.76 -3.01
C ILE A 315 11.50 21.17 -2.53
N HIS A 316 12.55 20.53 -3.05
CA HIS A 316 13.92 20.84 -2.66
C HIS A 316 14.31 22.29 -3.02
N CYS A 317 13.97 22.75 -4.23
CA CYS A 317 14.30 24.10 -4.65
C CYS A 317 13.48 25.18 -3.93
N MET A 318 12.28 24.82 -3.45
CA MET A 318 11.43 25.69 -2.64
C MET A 318 11.75 25.63 -1.13
N LYS A 319 12.92 25.13 -0.72
CA LYS A 319 13.31 24.99 0.71
C LYS A 319 12.25 24.19 1.51
N ASP A 320 11.86 23.03 0.98
CA ASP A 320 10.91 22.08 1.56
C ASP A 320 9.45 22.55 1.70
N SER A 321 9.06 23.67 1.07
CA SER A 321 7.64 24.04 1.01
C SER A 321 6.88 23.14 0.02
N GLN A 322 5.89 22.39 0.52
CA GLN A 322 5.12 21.41 -0.27
C GLN A 322 3.76 21.92 -0.76
N ASP A 323 3.29 23.04 -0.21
CA ASP A 323 1.96 23.58 -0.50
C ASP A 323 1.93 24.25 -1.88
N ILE A 324 1.04 23.77 -2.73
CA ILE A 324 0.88 24.21 -4.12
C ILE A 324 0.49 25.69 -4.22
N ARG A 325 -0.11 26.29 -3.18
CA ARG A 325 -0.53 27.70 -3.19
C ARG A 325 0.65 28.68 -3.25
N TYR A 326 1.79 28.27 -2.69
CA TYR A 326 3.03 29.04 -2.76
C TYR A 326 3.79 28.78 -4.07
N MET A 327 3.38 27.80 -4.87
CA MET A 327 3.96 27.55 -6.18
C MET A 327 3.31 28.45 -7.24
N GLY A 328 4.02 28.67 -8.34
CA GLY A 328 3.53 29.46 -9.46
C GLY A 328 4.59 29.72 -10.51
N ASN A 329 4.16 29.81 -11.77
CA ASN A 329 4.99 30.14 -12.93
C ASN A 329 6.30 29.34 -13.07
N LEU A 330 6.31 28.05 -12.68
CA LEU A 330 7.52 27.21 -12.71
C LEU A 330 7.98 26.84 -14.12
N SER A 331 7.09 26.96 -15.10
CA SER A 331 7.39 26.67 -16.51
C SER A 331 8.55 27.50 -17.07
N TYR A 332 8.69 28.76 -16.64
CA TYR A 332 9.79 29.63 -17.06
C TYR A 332 11.06 29.45 -16.22
N GLN A 333 10.92 29.09 -14.95
CA GLN A 333 12.06 28.98 -14.02
C GLN A 333 12.78 27.65 -14.13
N MET A 334 12.02 26.59 -14.38
CA MET A 334 12.46 25.21 -14.37
C MET A 334 11.87 24.46 -15.58
N PRO A 335 12.31 24.80 -16.80
CA PRO A 335 11.69 24.30 -18.03
C PRO A 335 11.81 22.78 -18.19
N TYR A 336 12.89 22.17 -17.71
CA TYR A 336 13.06 20.74 -17.88
C TYR A 336 12.17 19.93 -16.94
N THR A 337 12.22 20.22 -15.65
CA THR A 337 11.38 19.49 -14.67
C THR A 337 9.90 19.77 -14.91
N SER A 338 9.54 20.98 -15.35
CA SER A 338 8.16 21.30 -15.72
C SER A 338 7.65 20.52 -16.93
N THR A 339 8.45 20.34 -17.98
CA THR A 339 8.07 19.49 -19.12
C THR A 339 7.92 18.02 -18.70
N CYS A 340 8.82 17.51 -17.86
CA CYS A 340 8.72 16.14 -17.30
C CYS A 340 7.43 15.95 -16.48
N LEU A 341 7.10 16.92 -15.64
CA LEU A 341 5.86 16.92 -14.86
C LEU A 341 4.61 17.00 -15.77
N MET A 342 4.67 17.77 -16.85
CA MET A 342 3.55 17.88 -17.79
C MET A 342 3.30 16.59 -18.56
N ILE A 343 4.35 15.95 -19.08
CA ILE A 343 4.26 14.66 -19.78
C ILE A 343 3.65 13.61 -18.84
N SER A 344 4.09 13.57 -17.59
CA SER A 344 3.58 12.61 -16.61
C SER A 344 2.14 12.90 -16.17
N ASN A 345 1.76 14.16 -15.96
CA ASN A 345 0.36 14.54 -15.69
C ASN A 345 -0.57 14.18 -16.86
N PHE A 346 -0.16 14.47 -18.10
CA PHE A 346 -0.94 14.12 -19.28
C PHE A 346 -1.06 12.61 -19.50
N SER A 347 -0.02 11.86 -19.13
CA SER A 347 -0.11 10.39 -19.13
C SER A 347 -1.14 9.90 -18.09
N LEU A 348 -1.24 10.54 -16.92
CA LEU A 348 -2.26 10.21 -15.91
C LEU A 348 -3.69 10.51 -16.39
N CYS A 349 -3.87 11.59 -17.15
CA CYS A 349 -5.15 11.95 -17.77
C CYS A 349 -5.61 10.94 -18.83
N GLY A 350 -4.69 10.18 -19.43
CA GLY A 350 -4.99 9.30 -20.56
C GLY A 350 -5.03 10.03 -21.90
N THR A 351 -4.24 11.10 -22.06
CA THR A 351 -4.11 11.80 -23.35
C THR A 351 -3.55 10.88 -24.44
N PRO A 352 -3.99 11.03 -25.70
CA PRO A 352 -3.66 10.10 -26.78
C PRO A 352 -2.15 9.96 -26.99
N PHE A 353 -1.71 8.75 -27.35
CA PHE A 353 -0.32 8.35 -27.61
C PHE A 353 0.63 8.27 -26.40
N LEU A 354 0.24 8.76 -25.22
CA LEU A 354 1.03 8.57 -24.00
C LEU A 354 0.70 7.23 -23.32
N ALA A 355 1.61 6.77 -22.45
CA ALA A 355 1.49 5.53 -21.67
C ALA A 355 0.09 5.22 -21.10
N GLY A 356 -0.55 6.24 -20.51
CA GLY A 356 -1.84 6.06 -19.87
C GLY A 356 -2.99 5.85 -20.85
N PHE A 357 -2.91 6.31 -22.09
CA PHE A 357 -3.96 6.09 -23.09
C PHE A 357 -4.11 4.61 -23.43
N TYR A 358 -2.99 3.94 -23.76
CA TYR A 358 -2.99 2.52 -24.13
C TYR A 358 -3.60 1.62 -23.06
N SER A 359 -3.48 1.99 -21.78
CA SER A 359 -4.05 1.23 -20.67
C SER A 359 -5.42 1.75 -20.26
N LYS A 360 -5.52 3.01 -19.83
CA LYS A 360 -6.72 3.59 -19.19
C LYS A 360 -7.91 3.71 -20.13
N ASP A 361 -7.70 4.13 -21.38
CA ASP A 361 -8.79 4.26 -22.34
C ASP A 361 -9.37 2.89 -22.68
N LEU A 362 -8.49 1.95 -23.03
CA LEU A 362 -8.88 0.57 -23.33
C LEU A 362 -9.58 -0.11 -22.13
N MET A 363 -9.14 0.17 -20.91
CA MET A 363 -9.79 -0.32 -19.70
C MET A 363 -11.24 0.21 -19.54
N LEU A 364 -11.47 1.50 -19.75
CA LEU A 364 -12.81 2.09 -19.66
C LEU A 364 -13.74 1.61 -20.78
N GLU A 365 -13.19 1.32 -21.95
CA GLU A 365 -13.95 0.70 -23.04
C GLU A 365 -14.39 -0.71 -22.69
N MET A 366 -13.50 -1.55 -22.15
CA MET A 366 -13.86 -2.91 -21.72
C MET A 366 -14.88 -2.89 -20.56
N VAL A 367 -14.84 -1.88 -19.69
CA VAL A 367 -15.86 -1.64 -18.66
C VAL A 367 -17.22 -1.36 -19.32
N SER A 368 -17.27 -0.53 -20.37
CA SER A 368 -18.53 -0.22 -21.07
C SER A 368 -19.10 -1.37 -21.89
N MET A 369 -18.25 -2.32 -22.31
CA MET A 369 -18.68 -3.55 -22.99
C MET A 369 -19.35 -4.54 -22.02
N ASN A 370 -18.93 -4.52 -20.75
CA ASN A 370 -19.41 -5.47 -19.75
C ASN A 370 -20.75 -5.03 -19.14
N TYR A 371 -21.51 -6.03 -18.67
CA TYR A 371 -22.73 -5.79 -17.89
C TYR A 371 -22.37 -5.36 -16.48
N LEU A 372 -22.44 -4.05 -16.24
CA LEU A 372 -22.21 -3.43 -14.94
C LEU A 372 -23.49 -2.82 -14.38
N ASN A 373 -23.59 -2.79 -13.05
CA ASN A 373 -24.62 -2.02 -12.37
C ASN A 373 -24.49 -0.54 -12.74
N LEU A 374 -25.61 0.15 -12.92
CA LEU A 374 -25.64 1.59 -13.24
C LEU A 374 -24.81 2.41 -12.26
N PHE A 375 -24.89 2.08 -10.97
CA PHE A 375 -24.10 2.74 -9.93
C PHE A 375 -22.59 2.53 -10.11
N GLY A 376 -22.16 1.30 -10.44
CA GLY A 376 -20.76 1.01 -10.74
C GLY A 376 -20.28 1.79 -11.96
N TYR A 377 -21.08 1.79 -13.04
CA TYR A 377 -20.78 2.57 -14.24
C TYR A 377 -20.61 4.07 -13.95
N PHE A 378 -21.50 4.65 -13.15
CA PHE A 378 -21.40 6.05 -12.71
C PHE A 378 -20.09 6.32 -11.93
N LEU A 379 -19.73 5.45 -10.98
CA LEU A 379 -18.50 5.61 -10.21
C LEU A 379 -17.25 5.63 -11.11
N PHE A 380 -17.15 4.74 -12.10
CA PHE A 380 -16.00 4.72 -13.03
C PHE A 380 -15.88 6.02 -13.83
N TYR A 381 -16.94 6.43 -14.52
CA TYR A 381 -16.84 7.61 -15.38
C TYR A 381 -16.66 8.88 -14.56
N LEU A 382 -17.43 9.08 -13.49
CA LEU A 382 -17.29 10.29 -12.69
C LEU A 382 -15.90 10.38 -12.03
N SER A 383 -15.39 9.28 -11.49
CA SER A 383 -14.04 9.28 -10.92
C SER A 383 -12.96 9.54 -11.97
N THR A 384 -13.09 9.02 -13.19
CA THR A 384 -12.15 9.37 -14.27
C THR A 384 -12.20 10.86 -14.60
N GLY A 385 -13.38 11.49 -14.61
CA GLY A 385 -13.52 12.95 -14.74
C GLY A 385 -12.82 13.70 -13.60
N LEU A 386 -12.95 13.21 -12.35
CA LEU A 386 -12.24 13.77 -11.19
C LEU A 386 -10.72 13.62 -11.32
N THR A 387 -10.22 12.53 -11.92
CA THR A 387 -8.77 12.39 -12.17
C THR A 387 -8.22 13.47 -13.08
N VAL A 388 -8.99 13.83 -14.10
CA VAL A 388 -8.61 14.90 -15.00
C VAL A 388 -8.76 16.26 -14.30
N CYS A 389 -9.80 16.45 -13.49
CA CYS A 389 -10.00 17.67 -12.69
C CYS A 389 -8.80 18.02 -11.80
N TYR A 390 -8.32 17.11 -10.93
CA TYR A 390 -7.18 17.42 -10.05
C TYR A 390 -5.86 17.59 -10.82
N SER A 391 -5.70 16.91 -11.96
CA SER A 391 -4.48 17.03 -12.76
C SER A 391 -4.38 18.40 -13.46
N PHE A 392 -5.49 18.91 -14.01
CA PHE A 392 -5.55 20.25 -14.58
C PHE A 392 -5.48 21.32 -13.50
N ARG A 393 -6.01 21.06 -12.30
CA ARG A 393 -5.80 21.93 -11.13
C ARG A 393 -4.30 22.02 -10.79
N LEU A 394 -3.60 20.89 -10.69
CA LEU A 394 -2.16 20.87 -10.41
C LEU A 394 -1.38 21.60 -11.51
N PHE A 395 -1.74 21.38 -12.77
CA PHE A 395 -1.17 22.14 -13.89
C PHE A 395 -1.37 23.65 -13.72
N TYR A 396 -2.57 24.10 -13.37
CA TYR A 396 -2.86 25.52 -13.19
C TYR A 396 -1.96 26.14 -12.12
N TYR A 397 -1.96 25.60 -10.90
CA TYR A 397 -1.22 26.22 -9.80
C TYR A 397 0.31 26.15 -9.99
N VAL A 398 0.85 25.03 -10.49
CA VAL A 398 2.30 24.85 -10.61
C VAL A 398 2.86 25.59 -11.84
N MET A 399 2.18 25.52 -12.98
CA MET A 399 2.74 25.95 -14.27
C MET A 399 2.20 27.27 -14.80
N TYR A 400 0.87 27.44 -14.77
CA TYR A 400 0.20 28.56 -15.46
C TYR A 400 -0.05 29.76 -14.53
N GLY A 401 -0.24 29.51 -13.24
CA GLY A 401 -0.57 30.51 -12.25
C GLY A 401 0.52 31.56 -12.08
N GLU A 402 0.12 32.71 -11.54
CA GLU A 402 1.03 33.79 -11.21
C GLU A 402 2.08 33.35 -10.19
N PHE A 403 3.19 34.07 -10.19
CA PHE A 403 4.34 33.74 -9.36
C PHE A 403 4.08 34.07 -7.87
N ASN A 404 3.88 33.04 -7.04
CA ASN A 404 3.48 33.16 -5.63
C ASN A 404 4.60 32.85 -4.61
N LEU A 405 5.86 32.71 -5.04
CA LEU A 405 6.93 32.34 -4.11
C LEU A 405 7.35 33.49 -3.20
N ASN A 406 7.91 33.12 -2.05
CA ASN A 406 8.53 34.04 -1.12
C ASN A 406 9.69 34.80 -1.77
N SER A 407 9.89 36.05 -1.36
CA SER A 407 11.03 36.86 -1.79
C SER A 407 12.37 36.19 -1.39
N PHE A 408 13.35 36.19 -2.31
CA PHE A 408 14.64 35.49 -2.22
C PHE A 408 14.59 33.95 -2.34
N TYR A 409 14.28 33.45 -3.54
CA TYR A 409 14.36 32.04 -3.92
C TYR A 409 15.51 31.82 -4.92
N PHE A 410 16.14 30.64 -4.86
CA PHE A 410 17.16 30.20 -5.82
C PHE A 410 16.62 28.97 -6.53
N MET A 411 16.13 29.17 -7.77
CA MET A 411 15.74 28.10 -8.66
C MET A 411 16.91 27.78 -9.59
N SER A 412 17.47 26.58 -9.48
CA SER A 412 18.52 26.08 -10.37
C SER A 412 18.26 24.63 -10.77
N GLU A 413 18.40 24.33 -12.07
CA GLU A 413 18.31 22.98 -12.64
C GLU A 413 19.69 22.43 -13.03
N ASP A 414 20.75 22.73 -12.27
CA ASP A 414 22.12 22.53 -12.78
C ASP A 414 22.64 21.08 -12.68
N ASN A 415 21.95 20.20 -11.93
CA ASN A 415 22.47 18.87 -11.64
C ASN A 415 22.10 17.82 -12.68
N SER A 416 23.08 17.52 -13.54
CA SER A 416 23.02 16.51 -14.60
C SER A 416 22.54 15.13 -14.15
N ILE A 417 22.86 14.69 -12.92
CA ILE A 417 22.47 13.36 -12.40
C ILE A 417 20.94 13.20 -12.35
N ILE A 418 20.23 14.22 -11.86
CA ILE A 418 18.76 14.23 -11.76
C ILE A 418 18.15 14.28 -13.16
N MET A 419 18.75 15.09 -14.04
CA MET A 419 18.27 15.27 -15.40
C MET A 419 18.32 13.94 -16.15
N ILE A 420 19.41 13.17 -16.00
CA ILE A 420 19.57 11.84 -16.59
C ILE A 420 18.53 10.86 -16.05
N SER A 421 18.31 10.82 -14.73
CA SER A 421 17.34 9.87 -14.13
C SER A 421 15.91 10.17 -14.57
N MET A 422 15.52 11.44 -14.64
CA MET A 422 14.21 11.85 -15.15
C MET A 422 14.08 11.61 -16.66
N PHE A 423 15.13 11.89 -17.45
CA PHE A 423 15.12 11.71 -18.91
C PHE A 423 14.79 10.29 -19.31
N PHE A 424 15.44 9.32 -18.67
CA PHE A 424 15.25 7.90 -18.96
C PHE A 424 13.80 7.48 -18.71
N LEU A 425 13.19 7.95 -17.61
CA LEU A 425 11.80 7.65 -17.31
C LEU A 425 10.82 8.37 -18.23
N VAL A 426 11.10 9.60 -18.66
CA VAL A 426 10.29 10.30 -19.68
C VAL A 426 10.25 9.49 -20.97
N MET A 427 11.40 8.99 -21.44
CA MET A 427 11.45 8.15 -22.65
C MET A 427 10.59 6.89 -22.50
N MET A 428 10.62 6.26 -21.33
CA MET A 428 9.76 5.10 -21.04
C MET A 428 8.27 5.46 -20.93
N VAL A 429 7.91 6.64 -20.44
CA VAL A 429 6.50 7.08 -20.37
C VAL A 429 5.94 7.40 -21.76
N ILE A 430 6.76 7.92 -22.68
CA ILE A 430 6.34 8.22 -24.05
C ILE A 430 6.25 6.93 -24.87
N PHE A 431 7.33 6.15 -24.94
CA PHE A 431 7.39 4.99 -25.84
C PHE A 431 6.90 3.70 -25.22
N GLY A 432 7.07 3.53 -23.91
CA GLY A 432 6.80 2.26 -23.21
C GLY A 432 5.36 1.79 -23.38
N GLY A 433 4.37 2.68 -23.38
CA GLY A 433 2.96 2.29 -23.52
C GLY A 433 2.69 1.59 -24.84
N SER A 434 3.15 2.20 -25.94
CA SER A 434 3.03 1.60 -27.27
C SER A 434 3.79 0.29 -27.37
N PHE A 435 5.06 0.27 -26.94
CA PHE A 435 5.94 -0.90 -27.01
C PHE A 435 5.37 -2.09 -26.24
N PHE A 436 4.99 -1.90 -24.98
CA PHE A 436 4.44 -2.97 -24.15
C PHE A 436 3.03 -3.39 -24.60
N SER A 437 2.21 -2.47 -25.12
CA SER A 437 0.89 -2.85 -25.65
C SER A 437 0.99 -3.84 -26.81
N TRP A 438 1.95 -3.64 -27.72
CA TRP A 438 2.16 -4.52 -28.87
C TRP A 438 2.80 -5.86 -28.50
N ILE A 439 3.60 -5.89 -27.42
CA ILE A 439 4.27 -7.10 -26.97
C ILE A 439 3.33 -7.96 -26.11
N LEU A 440 2.64 -7.36 -25.14
CA LEU A 440 1.83 -8.08 -24.16
C LEU A 440 0.51 -8.60 -24.74
N PHE A 441 -0.14 -7.83 -25.60
CA PHE A 441 -1.40 -8.25 -26.22
C PHE A 441 -1.12 -8.94 -27.55
N SER A 442 -1.01 -10.27 -27.52
CA SER A 442 -0.87 -11.10 -28.72
C SER A 442 -2.05 -10.96 -29.68
N ASN A 443 -3.25 -10.78 -29.14
CA ASN A 443 -4.48 -10.59 -29.90
C ASN A 443 -5.14 -9.24 -29.53
N PRO A 444 -5.56 -8.43 -30.52
CA PRO A 444 -6.34 -7.23 -30.25
C PRO A 444 -7.68 -7.62 -29.62
N LYS A 445 -8.02 -7.01 -28.47
CA LYS A 445 -9.33 -7.21 -27.83
C LYS A 445 -10.41 -6.53 -28.67
N LEU A 446 -11.45 -7.29 -29.01
CA LEU A 446 -12.58 -6.81 -29.79
C LEU A 446 -13.44 -5.86 -28.94
N VAL A 447 -13.52 -4.59 -29.34
CA VAL A 447 -14.42 -3.58 -28.72
C VAL A 447 -15.52 -3.23 -29.72
N ILE A 448 -16.78 -3.55 -29.40
CA ILE A 448 -17.98 -3.24 -30.19
C ILE A 448 -18.89 -2.34 -29.35
N LEU A 449 -18.68 -1.02 -29.48
CA LEU A 449 -19.46 -0.02 -28.76
C LEU A 449 -20.25 0.86 -29.73
N PRO A 450 -21.46 1.33 -29.35
CA PRO A 450 -22.12 2.41 -30.06
C PRO A 450 -21.28 3.70 -29.94
N TYR A 451 -21.40 4.56 -30.95
CA TYR A 451 -20.62 5.81 -31.05
C TYR A 451 -20.64 6.63 -29.75
N PHE A 452 -21.81 6.76 -29.11
CA PHE A 452 -21.96 7.51 -27.86
C PHE A 452 -21.07 6.96 -26.72
N LEU A 453 -21.01 5.65 -26.54
CA LEU A 453 -20.21 5.03 -25.47
C LEU A 453 -18.72 5.13 -25.76
N LYS A 454 -18.31 5.00 -27.03
CA LYS A 454 -16.90 5.15 -27.41
C LYS A 454 -16.36 6.55 -27.12
N PHE A 455 -17.14 7.60 -27.41
CA PHE A 455 -16.71 8.98 -27.13
C PHE A 455 -16.91 9.41 -25.67
N MET A 456 -17.54 8.59 -24.83
CA MET A 456 -17.86 8.96 -23.45
C MET A 456 -16.61 9.27 -22.62
N VAL A 457 -15.53 8.50 -22.80
CA VAL A 457 -14.27 8.71 -22.06
C VAL A 457 -13.68 10.09 -22.37
N ILE A 458 -13.62 10.45 -23.66
CA ILE A 458 -13.10 11.73 -24.11
C ILE A 458 -13.99 12.87 -23.59
N VAL A 459 -15.31 12.75 -23.71
CA VAL A 459 -16.26 13.79 -23.23
C VAL A 459 -16.08 14.03 -21.73
N VAL A 460 -16.01 12.97 -20.92
CA VAL A 460 -15.81 13.08 -19.48
C VAL A 460 -14.46 13.69 -19.13
N SER A 461 -13.39 13.35 -19.88
CA SER A 461 -12.08 13.96 -19.68
C SER A 461 -12.08 15.46 -19.98
N LEU A 462 -12.75 15.90 -21.04
CA LEU A 462 -12.85 17.32 -21.40
C LEU A 462 -13.66 18.12 -20.38
N ILE A 463 -14.79 17.58 -19.92
CA ILE A 463 -15.60 18.21 -18.87
C ILE A 463 -14.78 18.32 -17.57
N GLY A 464 -14.08 17.25 -17.19
CA GLY A 464 -13.22 17.24 -16.01
C GLY A 464 -12.09 18.27 -16.09
N GLY A 465 -11.41 18.37 -17.24
CA GLY A 465 -10.34 19.35 -17.45
C GLY A 465 -10.85 20.78 -17.40
N PHE A 466 -12.00 21.05 -18.04
CA PHE A 466 -12.66 22.36 -18.00
C PHE A 466 -13.04 22.74 -16.56
N MET A 467 -13.67 21.83 -15.81
CA MET A 467 -14.00 22.06 -14.40
C MET A 467 -12.76 22.33 -13.55
N GLY A 468 -11.70 21.54 -13.72
CA GLY A 468 -10.45 21.72 -12.96
C GLY A 468 -9.81 23.09 -13.19
N PHE A 469 -9.79 23.56 -14.43
CA PHE A 469 -9.24 24.86 -14.78
C PHE A 469 -10.09 26.01 -14.21
N GLU A 470 -11.41 26.00 -14.44
CA GLU A 470 -12.29 27.07 -13.96
C GLU A 470 -12.36 27.14 -12.43
N LEU A 471 -12.40 25.99 -11.73
CA LEU A 471 -12.40 25.97 -10.26
C LEU A 471 -11.10 26.51 -9.65
N SER A 472 -9.99 26.42 -10.37
CA SER A 472 -8.69 26.91 -9.92
C SER A 472 -8.49 28.41 -10.14
N LYS A 473 -9.24 29.02 -11.06
CA LYS A 473 -9.15 30.44 -11.39
C LYS A 473 -9.82 31.30 -10.31
N LEU A 474 -9.04 31.67 -9.31
CA LEU A 474 -9.46 32.60 -8.27
C LEU A 474 -8.98 34.00 -8.61
N SER A 475 -9.92 34.95 -8.75
CA SER A 475 -9.61 36.39 -8.84
C SER A 475 -9.83 37.08 -7.49
N LEU A 476 -9.07 38.14 -7.26
CA LEU A 476 -9.26 39.04 -6.12
C LEU A 476 -10.70 39.59 -6.16
N GLY A 477 -11.41 39.49 -5.03
CA GLY A 477 -12.79 39.96 -4.88
C GLY A 477 -13.89 38.89 -5.01
N ASN A 478 -13.55 37.64 -5.36
CA ASN A 478 -14.55 36.56 -5.41
C ASN A 478 -14.96 36.14 -3.99
N ASN A 479 -16.26 35.97 -3.77
CA ASN A 479 -16.77 35.38 -2.53
C ASN A 479 -16.26 33.94 -2.38
N LEU A 480 -15.57 33.66 -1.28
CA LEU A 480 -15.05 32.33 -0.97
C LEU A 480 -16.22 31.36 -0.72
N ILE A 481 -16.58 30.59 -1.75
CA ILE A 481 -17.55 29.48 -1.66
C ILE A 481 -17.11 28.49 -0.58
N SER A 482 -15.80 28.35 -0.37
CA SER A 482 -15.24 27.45 0.62
C SER A 482 -15.65 27.77 2.06
N MET A 483 -15.72 29.06 2.41
CA MET A 483 -16.15 29.50 3.73
C MET A 483 -17.64 29.20 3.99
N LYS A 484 -18.48 29.20 2.94
CA LYS A 484 -19.91 28.89 3.06
C LYS A 484 -20.19 27.39 3.25
N PHE A 485 -19.40 26.54 2.61
CA PHE A 485 -19.57 25.08 2.64
C PHE A 485 -18.45 24.36 3.41
N MET A 486 -18.05 24.91 4.56
CA MET A 486 -16.94 24.38 5.37
C MET A 486 -17.10 22.91 5.74
N PHE A 487 -18.30 22.47 6.13
CA PHE A 487 -18.54 21.07 6.49
C PHE A 487 -18.28 20.12 5.31
N MET A 488 -18.78 20.44 4.12
CA MET A 488 -18.64 19.60 2.93
C MET A 488 -17.18 19.53 2.47
N ILE A 489 -16.46 20.65 2.52
CA ILE A 489 -15.04 20.68 2.15
C ILE A 489 -14.21 19.90 3.15
N ASN A 490 -14.49 20.03 4.44
CA ASN A 490 -13.80 19.26 5.46
C ASN A 490 -14.06 17.75 5.31
N PHE A 491 -15.30 17.36 5.00
CA PHE A 491 -15.66 15.95 4.77
C PHE A 491 -14.97 15.35 3.55
N PHE A 492 -14.99 16.06 2.41
CA PHE A 492 -14.36 15.56 1.19
C PHE A 492 -12.83 15.64 1.22
N GLY A 493 -12.25 16.68 1.84
CA GLY A 493 -10.81 16.83 2.01
C GLY A 493 -10.21 15.75 2.91
N ASN A 494 -10.79 15.51 4.09
CA ASN A 494 -10.28 14.54 5.05
C ASN A 494 -10.68 13.08 4.75
N MET A 495 -10.87 12.70 3.49
CA MET A 495 -11.24 11.34 3.05
C MET A 495 -12.41 10.74 3.84
N TRP A 496 -13.54 11.44 3.85
CA TRP A 496 -14.75 11.05 4.60
C TRP A 496 -14.51 10.83 6.10
N PHE A 497 -13.56 11.58 6.67
CA PHE A 497 -13.09 11.46 8.05
C PHE A 497 -12.55 10.07 8.43
N MET A 498 -12.17 9.24 7.45
CA MET A 498 -11.60 7.91 7.68
C MET A 498 -10.38 7.94 8.63
N PRO A 499 -9.39 8.85 8.48
CA PRO A 499 -8.26 8.90 9.41
C PRO A 499 -8.70 9.02 10.87
N TYR A 500 -9.68 9.89 11.16
CA TYR A 500 -10.19 10.09 12.51
C TYR A 500 -11.00 8.90 13.05
N LEU A 501 -11.76 8.23 12.19
CA LEU A 501 -12.52 7.03 12.56
C LEU A 501 -11.59 5.88 12.99
N PHE A 502 -10.48 5.66 12.25
CA PHE A 502 -9.51 4.62 12.59
C PHE A 502 -8.67 4.97 13.81
N THR A 503 -8.16 6.19 13.91
CA THR A 503 -7.24 6.55 15.01
C THR A 503 -7.98 6.77 16.33
N TYR A 504 -9.06 7.55 16.33
CA TYR A 504 -9.77 7.88 17.57
C TYR A 504 -10.87 6.88 17.89
N GLY A 505 -11.65 6.44 16.90
CA GLY A 505 -12.77 5.52 17.13
C GLY A 505 -12.29 4.11 17.47
N ILE A 506 -11.54 3.49 16.55
CA ILE A 506 -11.19 2.06 16.67
C ILE A 506 -10.16 1.81 17.78
N CYS A 507 -9.17 2.68 17.98
CA CYS A 507 -8.14 2.45 19.01
C CYS A 507 -8.65 2.65 20.44
N TYR A 508 -9.69 3.46 20.65
CA TYR A 508 -10.18 3.79 21.99
C TYR A 508 -10.78 2.58 22.74
N TYR A 509 -11.59 1.76 22.06
CA TYR A 509 -12.24 0.61 22.71
C TYR A 509 -11.25 -0.47 23.20
N PRO A 510 -10.27 -0.94 22.41
CA PRO A 510 -9.27 -1.90 22.88
C PRO A 510 -8.40 -1.35 24.01
N LEU A 511 -8.06 -0.05 23.99
CA LEU A 511 -7.26 0.57 25.05
C LEU A 511 -8.00 0.61 26.40
N ILE A 512 -9.30 0.94 26.39
CA ILE A 512 -10.12 0.89 27.62
C ILE A 512 -10.29 -0.54 28.11
N LEU A 513 -10.54 -1.49 27.21
CA LEU A 513 -10.64 -2.91 27.56
C LEU A 513 -9.31 -3.40 28.17
N GLY A 514 -8.17 -3.02 27.60
CA GLY A 514 -6.84 -3.29 28.14
C GLY A 514 -6.65 -2.72 29.55
N TYR A 515 -6.98 -1.44 29.76
CA TYR A 515 -6.89 -0.80 31.07
C TYR A 515 -7.80 -1.47 32.13
N ASN A 516 -9.04 -1.79 31.75
CA ASN A 516 -9.98 -2.48 32.64
C ASN A 516 -9.50 -3.90 32.95
N SER A 517 -8.95 -4.63 31.98
CA SER A 517 -8.39 -5.96 32.20
C SER A 517 -7.22 -5.90 33.17
N TYR A 518 -6.27 -4.97 32.98
CA TYR A 518 -5.15 -4.78 33.89
C TYR A 518 -5.61 -4.42 35.31
N LYS A 519 -6.54 -3.45 35.44
CA LYS A 519 -6.98 -2.96 36.74
C LYS A 519 -7.81 -3.99 37.52
N PHE A 520 -8.77 -4.65 36.88
CA PHE A 520 -9.68 -5.56 37.58
C PHE A 520 -9.13 -6.98 37.65
N PHE A 521 -8.51 -7.49 36.59
CA PHE A 521 -8.05 -8.87 36.55
C PHE A 521 -6.67 -9.01 37.19
N ASP A 522 -5.64 -8.34 36.65
CA ASP A 522 -4.25 -8.52 37.09
C ASP A 522 -4.01 -7.91 38.48
N CYS A 523 -4.32 -6.63 38.66
CA CYS A 523 -4.15 -5.93 39.94
C CYS A 523 -5.30 -6.16 40.94
N GLY A 524 -6.33 -6.91 40.56
CA GLY A 524 -7.53 -7.13 41.37
C GLY A 524 -7.72 -8.59 41.73
N TRP A 525 -8.47 -9.33 40.91
CA TRP A 525 -8.86 -10.70 41.18
C TRP A 525 -7.67 -11.66 41.30
N ASN A 526 -6.66 -11.56 40.43
CA ASN A 526 -5.48 -12.43 40.49
C ASN A 526 -4.68 -12.20 41.77
N GLU A 527 -4.57 -10.95 42.23
CA GLU A 527 -3.86 -10.63 43.48
C GLU A 527 -4.68 -11.05 44.71
N TYR A 528 -6.00 -10.91 44.65
CA TYR A 528 -6.93 -11.36 45.70
C TYR A 528 -6.96 -12.89 45.83
N PHE A 529 -7.06 -13.65 44.74
CA PHE A 529 -7.05 -15.12 44.80
C PHE A 529 -5.64 -15.70 45.00
N GLY A 530 -4.61 -14.99 44.53
CA GLY A 530 -3.22 -15.39 44.66
C GLY A 530 -2.59 -14.94 45.98
N GLY A 531 -1.60 -14.07 45.88
CA GLY A 531 -0.70 -13.74 46.98
C GLY A 531 -1.38 -13.10 48.20
N GLN A 532 -2.21 -12.06 48.00
CA GLN A 532 -2.80 -11.33 49.13
C GLN A 532 -3.86 -12.17 49.85
N GLY A 533 -4.74 -12.86 49.13
CA GLY A 533 -5.73 -13.74 49.75
C GLY A 533 -5.10 -14.88 50.54
N LEU A 534 -4.11 -15.57 49.96
CA LEU A 534 -3.39 -16.63 50.66
C LEU A 534 -2.67 -16.08 51.91
N PHE A 535 -2.07 -14.90 51.83
CA PHE A 535 -1.45 -14.25 52.98
C PHE A 535 -2.47 -13.98 54.10
N TYR A 536 -3.66 -13.45 53.78
CA TYR A 536 -4.72 -13.23 54.76
C TYR A 536 -5.22 -14.55 55.36
N VAL A 537 -5.35 -15.61 54.56
CA VAL A 537 -5.76 -16.94 55.03
C VAL A 537 -4.71 -17.54 55.96
N PHE A 538 -3.42 -17.51 55.60
CA PHE A 538 -2.36 -18.01 56.48
C PHE A 538 -2.24 -17.19 57.76
N MET A 539 -2.42 -15.87 57.68
CA MET A 539 -2.48 -15.03 58.86
C MET A 539 -3.65 -15.45 59.76
N PHE A 540 -4.82 -15.76 59.21
CA PHE A 540 -5.96 -16.22 60.00
C PHE A 540 -5.73 -17.61 60.63
N ILE A 541 -5.20 -18.57 59.87
CA ILE A 541 -4.87 -19.92 60.37
C ILE A 541 -3.81 -19.85 61.47
N SER A 542 -2.78 -19.02 61.31
CA SER A 542 -1.74 -18.85 62.33
C SER A 542 -2.30 -18.28 63.63
N LYS A 543 -3.21 -17.29 63.55
CA LYS A 543 -3.94 -16.77 64.72
C LYS A 543 -4.78 -17.84 65.42
N LEU A 544 -5.49 -18.68 64.65
CA LEU A 544 -6.23 -19.81 65.22
C LEU A 544 -5.29 -20.80 65.92
N ASN A 545 -4.19 -21.19 65.28
CA ASN A 545 -3.21 -22.10 65.88
C ASN A 545 -2.64 -21.55 67.20
N GLN A 546 -2.40 -20.23 67.26
CA GLN A 546 -1.91 -19.58 68.47
C GLN A 546 -2.89 -19.73 69.65
N ILE A 547 -4.21 -19.65 69.41
CA ILE A 547 -5.23 -19.85 70.45
C ILE A 547 -5.16 -21.28 71.02
N TRP A 548 -4.92 -22.29 70.19
CA TRP A 548 -4.78 -23.68 70.64
C TRP A 548 -3.51 -23.87 71.47
N GLN A 549 -2.41 -23.21 71.10
CA GLN A 549 -1.14 -23.24 71.84
C GLN A 549 -1.24 -22.59 73.23
N PHE A 550 -2.09 -21.56 73.39
CA PHE A 550 -2.29 -20.88 74.67
C PHE A 550 -3.13 -21.67 75.70
N ASN A 551 -3.59 -22.89 75.37
CA ASN A 551 -4.30 -23.72 76.33
C ASN A 551 -3.37 -24.32 77.41
N ASN A 552 -3.96 -24.66 78.57
CA ASN A 552 -3.23 -25.28 79.66
C ASN A 552 -2.69 -26.68 79.30
N LEU A 553 -1.53 -27.06 79.87
CA LEU A 553 -0.85 -28.35 79.68
C LEU A 553 -1.78 -29.59 79.82
N LYS A 554 -2.80 -29.51 80.68
CA LYS A 554 -3.77 -30.59 80.90
C LYS A 554 -4.50 -30.99 79.61
N MET A 555 -4.85 -30.04 78.74
CA MET A 555 -5.55 -30.32 77.49
C MET A 555 -4.66 -31.08 76.49
N PHE A 556 -3.37 -30.75 76.43
CA PHE A 556 -2.40 -31.48 75.59
C PHE A 556 -2.23 -32.93 76.05
N MET A 557 -2.17 -33.18 77.35
CA MET A 557 -2.08 -34.55 77.89
C MET A 557 -3.30 -35.40 77.54
N MET A 558 -4.50 -34.83 77.57
CA MET A 558 -5.72 -35.54 77.17
C MET A 558 -5.70 -35.90 75.66
N LEU A 559 -5.20 -35.02 74.80
CA LEU A 559 -5.03 -35.30 73.37
C LEU A 559 -4.05 -36.45 73.12
N PHE A 560 -2.93 -36.51 73.85
CA PHE A 560 -1.98 -37.63 73.76
C PHE A 560 -2.63 -38.97 74.12
N ILE A 561 -3.44 -39.01 75.18
CA ILE A 561 -4.14 -40.23 75.59
C ILE A 561 -5.13 -40.68 74.50
N ILE A 562 -5.91 -39.76 73.94
CA ILE A 562 -6.84 -40.06 72.83
C ILE A 562 -6.08 -40.61 71.62
N TRP A 563 -4.91 -40.04 71.30
CA TRP A 563 -4.07 -40.53 70.21
C TRP A 563 -3.56 -41.94 70.49
N PHE A 564 -3.09 -42.23 71.70
CA PHE A 564 -2.69 -43.59 72.10
C PHE A 564 -3.84 -44.60 71.99
N ILE A 565 -5.06 -44.22 72.40
CA ILE A 565 -6.25 -45.07 72.25
C ILE A 565 -6.51 -45.34 70.77
N LEU A 566 -6.48 -44.31 69.91
CA LEU A 566 -6.65 -44.48 68.47
C LEU A 566 -5.59 -45.40 67.86
N PHE A 567 -4.31 -45.24 68.25
CA PHE A 567 -3.25 -46.15 67.82
C PHE A 567 -3.51 -47.59 68.25
N PHE A 568 -3.92 -47.79 69.50
CA PHE A 568 -4.28 -49.11 70.00
C PHE A 568 -5.42 -49.73 69.19
N THR A 569 -6.48 -48.98 68.87
CA THR A 569 -7.61 -49.47 68.06
C THR A 569 -7.31 -49.69 66.58
N ILE A 570 -6.20 -49.15 66.08
CA ILE A 570 -5.77 -49.39 64.68
C ILE A 570 -4.87 -50.63 64.61
N TYR A 571 -4.10 -50.91 65.66
CA TYR A 571 -3.16 -52.05 65.72
C TYR A 571 -3.75 -53.31 66.35
N PHE A 572 -4.78 -53.19 67.17
CA PHE A 572 -5.61 -54.28 67.71
C PHE A 572 -7.05 -54.09 67.25
#